data_AF-A0A644ZLE0-F1
#
_entry.id   AF-A0A644ZLE0-F1
#
_cell.length_a   1.000
_cell.length_b   1.000
_cell.length_c   1.000
_cell.angle_alpha   90.00
_cell.angle_beta   90.00
_cell.angle_gamma   90.00
#
_symmetry.space_group_name_H-M   'P 1'
#
loop_
_entity.id
_entity.type
_entity.pdbx_description
1 polymer ?
#
loop_
_entity_poly.entity_id
_entity_poly.type
_entity_poly.pdbx_seq_one_letter_code
_entity_poly.pdbx_strand_id
1 'polypeptide(L)' 'MTSHRSGETEDTTLADIAVATNSGQIKTGAPSRTDRVAKYNRLLRIEDQLGSAAVYAGKNAFGKIGKRIG' A
#
# COMPACT_ATOMS: atom_id res chain seq x y z
N MET A 1 3.68 4.01 -9.57
CA MET A 1 3.26 2.61 -9.36
C MET A 1 4.49 1.81 -8.98
N THR A 2 4.59 1.43 -7.72
CA THR A 2 5.64 0.53 -7.23
C THR A 2 5.24 -0.91 -7.58
N SER A 3 6.10 -1.67 -8.25
CA SER A 3 5.79 -3.02 -8.77
C SER A 3 6.88 -4.07 -8.44
N HIS A 4 6.49 -5.34 -8.57
CA HIS A 4 7.20 -6.57 -8.18
C HIS A 4 8.50 -6.89 -8.96
N ARG A 5 9.44 -7.58 -8.29
CA ARG A 5 10.50 -8.41 -8.91
C ARG A 5 10.30 -9.87 -8.47
N SER A 6 10.50 -10.88 -9.34
CA SER A 6 10.07 -12.28 -9.10
C SER A 6 10.83 -13.09 -8.03
N GLY A 7 11.53 -12.41 -7.11
CA GLY A 7 12.19 -12.98 -5.93
C GLY A 7 11.76 -12.20 -4.68
N GLU A 8 10.45 -12.18 -4.40
CA GLU A 8 9.90 -11.45 -3.26
C GLU A 8 10.36 -12.12 -1.95
N THR A 9 11.04 -11.34 -1.13
CA THR A 9 11.37 -11.65 0.25
C THR A 9 10.29 -11.08 1.17
N GLU A 10 10.36 -11.40 2.45
CA GLU A 10 9.51 -10.80 3.49
C GLU A 10 9.83 -9.31 3.75
N ASP A 11 10.76 -8.71 2.97
CA ASP A 11 11.04 -7.27 3.04
C ASP A 11 9.76 -6.46 2.82
N THR A 12 9.51 -5.51 3.72
CA THR A 12 8.31 -4.67 3.69
C THR A 12 8.59 -3.23 3.29
N THR A 13 9.82 -2.91 2.86
CA THR A 13 10.25 -1.54 2.53
C THR A 13 9.32 -0.84 1.53
N LEU A 14 8.74 -1.58 0.57
CA LEU A 14 7.81 -1.01 -0.39
C LEU A 14 6.50 -0.48 0.24
N ALA A 15 6.04 -1.08 1.35
CA ALA A 15 4.88 -0.59 2.09
C ALA A 15 5.19 0.75 2.77
N ASP A 16 6.34 0.85 3.43
CA ASP A 16 6.83 2.10 4.05
C ASP A 16 7.02 3.21 3.01
N ILE A 17 7.64 2.92 1.85
CA ILE A 17 7.80 3.89 0.76
C ILE A 17 6.43 4.38 0.25
N ALA A 18 5.46 3.47 0.07
CA ALA A 18 4.15 3.83 -0.45
C ALA A 18 3.41 4.83 0.48
N VAL A 19 3.54 4.64 1.80
CA VAL A 19 2.95 5.57 2.78
C VAL A 19 3.77 6.87 2.88
N ALA A 20 5.10 6.78 2.99
CA ALA A 20 5.97 7.95 3.12
C ALA A 20 5.87 8.92 1.94
N THR A 21 5.62 8.40 0.73
CA THR A 21 5.43 9.21 -0.48
C THR A 21 3.98 9.59 -0.75
N ASN A 22 3.04 9.18 0.11
CA ASN A 22 1.60 9.31 -0.14
C ASN A 22 1.21 8.81 -1.54
N SER A 23 1.77 7.67 -1.98
CA SER A 23 1.58 7.17 -3.34
C SER A 23 0.12 6.84 -3.67
N GLY A 24 -0.73 6.66 -2.66
CA GLY A 24 -2.16 6.35 -2.80
C GLY A 24 -2.47 4.94 -3.29
N GLN A 25 -1.50 4.25 -3.89
CA GLN A 25 -1.65 2.91 -4.46
C GLN A 25 -0.37 2.10 -4.25
N ILE A 26 -0.52 0.81 -3.99
CA ILE A 26 0.58 -0.15 -3.93
C ILE A 26 0.12 -1.45 -4.60
N LYS A 27 0.98 -2.06 -5.43
CA LYS A 27 0.73 -3.38 -6.00
C LYS A 27 1.72 -4.37 -5.40
N THR A 28 1.24 -5.17 -4.45
CA THR A 28 2.07 -6.12 -3.69
C THR A 28 1.68 -7.59 -3.83
N GLY A 29 0.76 -7.92 -4.74
CA GLY A 29 0.47 -9.29 -5.18
C GLY A 29 -0.70 -9.90 -4.42
N ALA A 30 -1.12 -11.13 -4.77
CA ALA A 30 -2.25 -11.76 -4.10
C ALA A 30 -1.94 -12.11 -2.63
N PRO A 31 -2.91 -12.03 -1.70
CA PRO A 31 -2.73 -12.32 -0.27
C PRO A 31 -2.74 -13.83 0.01
N SER A 32 -1.81 -14.57 -0.61
CA SER A 32 -1.74 -16.04 -0.50
C SER A 32 -0.35 -16.58 -0.16
N ARG A 33 0.69 -15.77 -0.27
CA ARG A 33 2.07 -16.15 0.09
C ARG A 33 2.65 -15.18 1.12
N THR A 34 3.45 -15.72 2.04
CA THR A 34 3.99 -14.99 3.21
C THR A 34 4.77 -13.73 2.82
N ASP A 35 5.60 -13.80 1.79
CA ASP A 35 6.35 -12.69 1.20
C ASP A 35 5.44 -11.48 0.83
N ARG A 36 4.25 -11.77 0.30
CA ARG A 36 3.25 -10.76 -0.09
C ARG A 36 2.41 -10.32 1.10
N VAL A 37 2.00 -11.26 1.95
CA VAL A 37 1.22 -11.00 3.17
C VAL A 37 2.01 -10.12 4.15
N ALA A 38 3.33 -10.25 4.22
CA ALA A 38 4.20 -9.41 5.05
C ALA A 38 4.01 -7.91 4.76
N LYS A 39 3.88 -7.53 3.48
CA LYS A 39 3.67 -6.15 3.05
C LYS A 39 2.27 -5.63 3.43
N TYR A 40 1.24 -6.47 3.32
CA TYR A 40 -0.09 -6.15 3.82
C TYR A 40 -0.12 -5.97 5.34
N ASN A 41 0.50 -6.88 6.08
CA ASN A 41 0.63 -6.77 7.54
C ASN A 41 1.43 -5.53 7.96
N ARG A 42 2.41 -5.11 7.16
CA ARG A 42 3.12 -3.85 7.40
C ARG A 42 2.20 -2.65 7.23
N LEU A 43 1.36 -2.61 6.19
CA LEU A 43 0.38 -1.53 6.01
C LEU A 43 -0.59 -1.44 7.19
N LEU A 44 -1.10 -2.58 7.69
CA LEU A 44 -1.96 -2.62 8.88
C LEU A 44 -1.26 -2.04 10.12
N ARG A 45 0.02 -2.35 10.32
CA ARG A 45 0.81 -1.78 11.42
C ARG A 45 1.06 -0.28 11.25
N ILE A 46 1.30 0.19 10.03
CA ILE A 46 1.47 1.62 9.77
C ILE A 46 0.16 2.37 10.00
N GLU A 47 -0.98 1.80 9.58
CA GLU A 47 -2.31 2.35 9.86
C GLU A 47 -2.55 2.47 11.38
N ASP A 48 -2.28 1.40 12.13
CA ASP A 48 -2.39 1.39 13.60
C ASP A 48 -1.48 2.45 14.26
N GLN A 49 -0.24 2.60 13.78
CA GLN A 49 0.71 3.61 14.26
C GLN A 49 0.25 5.05 13.98
N LEU A 50 -0.39 5.29 12.84
CA LEU A 50 -0.91 6.61 12.47
C LEU A 50 -2.20 6.96 13.22
N GLY A 51 -2.97 5.95 13.65
CA GLY A 51 -4.22 6.14 14.37
C GLY A 51 -5.17 7.07 13.61
N SER A 52 -5.63 8.15 14.27
CA SER A 52 -6.54 9.13 13.68
C SER A 52 -5.95 9.92 12.50
N ALA A 53 -4.63 9.89 12.31
CA ALA A 53 -3.98 10.53 11.17
C ALA A 53 -3.97 9.66 9.91
N ALA A 54 -4.33 8.37 10.01
CA ALA A 54 -4.38 7.47 8.86
C ALA A 54 -5.50 7.87 7.88
N VAL A 55 -5.19 7.91 6.59
CA VAL A 55 -6.16 8.22 5.53
C VAL A 55 -6.10 7.18 4.42
N TYR A 56 -7.20 6.46 4.22
CA TYR A 56 -7.41 5.61 3.06
C TYR A 56 -8.00 6.44 1.90
N ALA A 57 -7.21 6.65 0.84
CA ALA A 57 -7.59 7.54 -0.26
C ALA A 57 -8.76 7.00 -1.12
N GLY A 58 -9.05 5.69 -1.09
CA GLY A 58 -10.13 5.08 -1.89
C GLY A 58 -10.06 5.47 -3.37
N LYS A 59 -11.20 5.89 -3.95
CA LYS A 59 -11.26 6.37 -5.35
C LYS A 59 -10.35 7.58 -5.60
N ASN A 60 -10.10 8.43 -4.61
CA ASN A 60 -9.24 9.61 -4.78
C ASN A 60 -7.78 9.26 -5.07
N ALA A 61 -7.37 8.00 -4.82
CA ALA A 61 -6.05 7.49 -5.21
C ALA A 61 -5.78 7.56 -6.73
N PHE A 62 -6.81 7.69 -7.56
CA PHE A 62 -6.70 7.86 -9.02
C PHE A 62 -6.67 9.34 -9.46
N GLY A 63 -6.49 10.28 -8.53
CA GLY A 63 -6.39 11.71 -8.82
C GLY A 63 -7.65 12.27 -9.53
N LYS A 64 -7.45 12.96 -10.66
CA LYS A 64 -8.55 13.56 -11.43
C LYS A 64 -9.58 12.55 -11.92
N ILE A 65 -9.16 11.32 -12.21
CA ILE A 65 -10.06 10.25 -12.68
C ILE A 65 -10.97 9.81 -11.53
N GLY A 66 -10.39 9.59 -10.35
CA GLY A 66 -11.10 9.19 -9.14
C GLY A 66 -12.23 10.14 -8.74
N LYS A 67 -11.99 11.45 -8.87
CA LYS A 67 -12.98 12.51 -8.56
C LYS A 67 -14.15 12.59 -9.55
N ARG A 68 -14.02 11.99 -10.74
CA ARG A 68 -15.08 12.00 -11.77
C ARG A 68 -16.05 10.83 -11.65
N ILE A 69 -15.69 9.80 -10.87
CA ILE A 69 -16.43 8.54 -10.73
C ILE A 69 -16.96 8.31 -9.31
N GLY A 70 -16.78 9.28 -8.42
CA GLY A 70 -17.29 9.30 -7.04
C GLY A 70 -18.37 10.35 -6.91
#